data_AF-A0A0R2C3P0-F1
#
_entry.id   AF-A0A0R2C3P0-F1
#
_cell.length_a   1.000
_cell.length_b   1.000
_cell.length_c   1.000
_cell.angle_alpha   90.00
_cell.angle_beta   90.00
_cell.angle_gamma   90.00
#
_symmetry.space_group_name_H-M   'P 1'
#
loop_
_entity.id
_entity.type
_entity.pdbx_description
1 polymer ?
#
loop_
_entity_poly.entity_id
_entity_poly.type
_entity_poly.pdbx_seq_one_letter_code
_entity_poly.pdbx_strand_id
1 'polypeptide(L)'
;MIKAVAVDMDGTFLRDDKSYDQQRFLQIYQRMKQKNVKFIVASGNQYQRLRQYFPQVADEISFAAENGALVIVRAREIFSGSFTKSVVNQTLLLLEKMPQVLHINVCGKNSAYICKNDPPKFKKLSHFYYPALKELDSFQQLPTDEFFKINIHVIDGQGKYMQEFIPQATAGKVAATSGGNDDLDLIVPGLNKAFALKKLLAHWRINPRELMAFGDGGNDLEMLRLAGYSYCNEKRQSRSFTDG
;
A
#
# COMPACT_ATOMS: atom_id res chain seq x y z
N MET A 1 -22.70 -16.43 -4.99
CA MET A 1 -21.84 -17.10 -3.98
C MET A 1 -20.49 -16.40 -3.97
N ILE A 2 -19.89 -16.15 -2.81
CA ILE A 2 -18.56 -15.51 -2.71
C ILE A 2 -17.48 -16.47 -3.22
N LYS A 3 -16.57 -15.97 -4.07
CA LYS A 3 -15.41 -16.72 -4.58
C LYS A 3 -14.07 -16.07 -4.26
N ALA A 4 -14.07 -14.79 -3.87
CA ALA A 4 -12.86 -14.10 -3.43
C ALA A 4 -13.18 -13.18 -2.25
N VAL A 5 -12.24 -13.07 -1.32
CA VAL A 5 -12.26 -12.12 -0.21
C VAL A 5 -10.98 -11.29 -0.28
N ALA A 6 -11.13 -9.97 -0.38
CA ALA A 6 -10.05 -9.00 -0.30
C ALA A 6 -10.13 -8.23 1.01
N VAL A 7 -9.00 -8.08 1.69
CA VAL A 7 -8.91 -7.28 2.91
C VAL A 7 -7.80 -6.25 2.77
N ASP A 8 -8.10 -5.02 3.14
CA ASP A 8 -7.06 -4.10 3.56
C ASP A 8 -6.41 -4.55 4.88
N MET A 9 -5.20 -4.05 5.15
CA MET A 9 -4.42 -4.42 6.33
C MET A 9 -4.58 -3.42 7.49
N ASP A 10 -4.02 -2.23 7.36
CA ASP A 10 -3.90 -1.27 8.46
C ASP A 10 -5.25 -0.60 8.73
N GLY A 11 -5.79 -0.71 9.95
CA GLY A 11 -7.13 -0.18 10.29
C GLY A 11 -8.29 -1.09 9.87
N THR A 12 -8.00 -2.15 9.10
CA THR A 12 -8.97 -3.14 8.63
C THR A 12 -8.75 -4.53 9.22
N PHE A 13 -7.76 -5.28 8.72
CA PHE A 13 -7.46 -6.64 9.16
C PHE A 13 -6.59 -6.66 10.42
N LEU A 14 -5.71 -5.68 10.55
CA LEU A 14 -4.84 -5.49 11.70
C LEU A 14 -5.51 -4.62 12.77
N ARG A 15 -5.21 -4.93 14.02
CA ARG A 15 -5.50 -4.09 15.18
C ARG A 15 -4.54 -2.89 15.23
N ASP A 16 -4.81 -1.97 16.15
CA ASP A 16 -3.98 -0.77 16.36
C ASP A 16 -2.51 -1.11 16.70
N ASP A 17 -2.28 -2.23 17.41
CA ASP A 17 -0.95 -2.77 17.73
C ASP A 17 -0.29 -3.54 16.57
N LYS A 18 -0.89 -3.47 15.38
CA LYS A 18 -0.47 -4.15 14.15
C LYS A 18 -0.51 -5.68 14.23
N SER A 19 -1.24 -6.25 15.20
CA SER A 19 -1.48 -7.70 15.30
C SER A 19 -2.85 -8.10 14.73
N TYR A 20 -3.11 -9.41 14.64
CA TYR A 20 -4.43 -9.97 14.39
C TYR A 20 -4.53 -11.37 15.01
N ASP A 21 -5.73 -11.92 15.11
CA ASP A 21 -5.96 -13.27 15.64
C ASP A 21 -5.56 -14.33 14.58
N GLN A 22 -4.30 -14.76 14.64
CA GLN A 22 -3.73 -15.72 13.68
C GLN A 22 -4.43 -17.08 13.72
N GLN A 23 -4.74 -17.59 14.91
CA GLN A 23 -5.37 -18.90 15.06
C GLN A 23 -6.76 -18.91 14.44
N ARG A 24 -7.56 -17.87 14.73
CA ARG A 24 -8.89 -17.71 14.13
C ARG A 24 -8.80 -17.52 12.63
N PHE A 25 -7.88 -16.70 12.15
CA PHE A 25 -7.67 -16.51 10.71
C PHE A 25 -7.35 -17.84 10.01
N LEU A 26 -6.44 -18.65 10.56
CA LEU A 26 -6.08 -19.94 9.96
C LEU A 26 -7.29 -20.89 9.87
N GLN A 27 -8.14 -20.95 10.91
CA GLN A 27 -9.37 -21.74 10.88
C GLN A 27 -10.33 -21.26 9.77
N ILE A 28 -10.48 -19.94 9.62
CA ILE A 28 -11.29 -19.34 8.56
C ILE A 28 -10.70 -19.66 7.18
N TYR A 29 -9.40 -19.48 7.02
CA TYR A 29 -8.69 -19.70 5.77
C TYR A 29 -8.78 -21.16 5.31
N GLN A 30 -8.68 -22.14 6.23
CA GLN A 30 -8.88 -23.55 5.86
C GLN A 30 -10.28 -23.82 5.30
N ARG A 31 -11.32 -23.22 5.90
CA ARG A 31 -12.70 -23.32 5.37
C ARG A 31 -12.84 -22.63 4.01
N MET A 32 -12.19 -21.50 3.82
CA MET A 32 -12.13 -20.82 2.51
C MET A 32 -11.48 -21.72 1.45
N LYS A 33 -10.35 -22.35 1.78
CA LYS A 33 -9.61 -23.26 0.91
C LYS A 33 -10.45 -24.47 0.48
N GLN A 34 -11.16 -25.10 1.41
CA GLN A 34 -12.09 -26.21 1.13
C GLN A 34 -13.20 -25.80 0.16
N LYS A 35 -13.64 -24.53 0.21
CA LYS A 35 -14.66 -23.97 -0.67
C LYS A 35 -14.08 -23.31 -1.93
N ASN A 36 -12.77 -23.42 -2.16
CA ASN A 36 -12.05 -22.76 -3.26
C ASN A 36 -12.24 -21.23 -3.31
N VAL A 37 -12.44 -20.59 -2.15
CA VAL A 37 -12.51 -19.13 -2.03
C VAL A 37 -11.10 -18.57 -1.94
N LYS A 38 -10.79 -17.57 -2.77
CA LYS A 38 -9.48 -16.90 -2.76
C LYS A 38 -9.39 -15.88 -1.64
N PHE A 39 -8.25 -15.82 -0.97
CA PHE A 39 -7.93 -14.76 -0.01
C PHE A 39 -6.88 -13.83 -0.60
N ILE A 40 -7.16 -12.52 -0.54
CA ILE A 40 -6.35 -11.47 -1.14
C ILE A 40 -6.06 -10.43 -0.06
N VAL A 41 -4.77 -10.10 0.10
CA VAL A 41 -4.32 -8.97 0.91
C VAL A 41 -4.10 -7.78 -0.02
N ALA A 42 -4.81 -6.67 0.20
CA ALA A 42 -4.75 -5.47 -0.65
C ALA A 42 -4.31 -4.26 0.17
N SER A 43 -3.05 -3.84 0.04
CA SER A 43 -2.45 -2.84 0.95
C SER A 43 -1.46 -1.92 0.25
N GLY A 44 -1.26 -0.73 0.83
CA GLY A 44 -0.18 0.17 0.45
C GLY A 44 1.21 -0.34 0.83
N ASN A 45 1.32 -1.30 1.74
CA ASN A 45 2.61 -1.81 2.22
C ASN A 45 3.37 -2.63 1.17
N GLN A 46 4.68 -2.73 1.36
CA GLN A 46 5.53 -3.59 0.52
C GLN A 46 5.17 -5.06 0.67
N TYR A 47 5.33 -5.80 -0.42
CA TYR A 47 5.08 -7.24 -0.44
C TYR A 47 5.88 -8.00 0.63
N GLN A 48 7.16 -7.65 0.84
CA GLN A 48 8.01 -8.27 1.86
C GLN A 48 7.40 -8.13 3.26
N ARG A 49 6.88 -6.94 3.58
CA ARG A 49 6.21 -6.67 4.87
C ARG A 49 4.90 -7.45 4.98
N LEU A 50 4.10 -7.46 3.92
CA LEU A 50 2.83 -8.19 3.90
C LEU A 50 3.01 -9.69 4.12
N ARG A 51 4.04 -10.30 3.54
CA ARG A 51 4.36 -11.73 3.76
C ARG A 51 4.66 -12.04 5.23
N GLN A 52 5.34 -11.14 5.94
CA GLN A 52 5.71 -11.35 7.35
C GLN A 52 4.49 -11.48 8.27
N TYR A 53 3.35 -10.88 7.90
CA TYR A 53 2.09 -11.06 8.63
C TYR A 53 1.47 -12.45 8.46
N PHE A 54 1.79 -13.19 7.39
CA PHE A 54 1.15 -14.45 7.03
C PHE A 54 2.15 -15.60 6.83
N PRO A 55 3.06 -15.88 7.79
CA PRO A 55 4.20 -16.78 7.57
C PRO A 55 3.79 -18.20 7.17
N GLN A 56 2.61 -18.68 7.60
CA GLN A 56 2.13 -20.03 7.30
C GLN A 56 1.42 -20.16 5.94
N VAL A 57 0.96 -19.05 5.35
CA VAL A 57 0.09 -19.09 4.16
C VAL A 57 0.52 -18.12 3.06
N ALA A 58 1.60 -17.35 3.25
CA ALA A 58 2.07 -16.34 2.29
C ALA A 58 2.31 -16.91 0.88
N ASP A 59 2.69 -18.19 0.77
CA ASP A 59 2.91 -18.85 -0.52
C ASP A 59 1.63 -19.43 -1.15
N GLU A 60 0.51 -19.38 -0.44
CA GLU A 60 -0.78 -19.86 -0.93
C GLU A 60 -1.75 -18.72 -1.30
N ILE A 61 -1.65 -17.59 -0.60
CA ILE A 61 -2.56 -16.44 -0.77
C ILE A 61 -2.10 -15.52 -1.89
N SER A 62 -2.87 -14.45 -2.13
CA SER A 62 -2.55 -13.44 -3.15
C SER A 62 -2.40 -12.07 -2.53
N PHE A 63 -1.57 -11.24 -3.15
CA PHE A 63 -1.26 -9.89 -2.68
C PHE A 63 -1.46 -8.88 -3.81
N ALA A 64 -2.19 -7.82 -3.51
CA ALA A 64 -2.17 -6.55 -4.21
C ALA A 64 -1.38 -5.57 -3.33
N ALA A 65 -0.06 -5.56 -3.51
CA ALA A 65 0.88 -4.76 -2.71
C ALA A 65 1.15 -3.41 -3.37
N GLU A 66 1.76 -2.48 -2.63
CA GLU A 66 2.17 -1.16 -3.14
C GLU A 66 0.99 -0.40 -3.76
N ASN A 67 -0.18 -0.45 -3.10
CA ASN A 67 -1.47 0.05 -3.59
C ASN A 67 -1.91 -0.52 -4.95
N GLY A 68 -1.41 -1.69 -5.33
CA GLY A 68 -1.79 -2.37 -6.58
C GLY A 68 -0.77 -2.25 -7.71
N ALA A 69 0.38 -1.61 -7.46
CA ALA A 69 1.51 -1.63 -8.38
C ALA A 69 2.16 -3.02 -8.51
N LEU A 70 2.01 -3.90 -7.51
CA LEU A 70 2.52 -5.27 -7.55
C LEU A 70 1.43 -6.28 -7.24
N VAL A 71 1.26 -7.29 -8.12
CA VAL A 71 0.26 -8.35 -7.97
C VAL A 71 0.94 -9.72 -7.94
N ILE A 72 0.75 -10.42 -6.83
CA ILE A 72 1.31 -11.75 -6.57
C ILE A 72 0.17 -12.76 -6.40
N VAL A 73 0.31 -13.93 -7.03
CA VAL A 73 -0.53 -15.12 -6.81
C VAL A 73 0.37 -16.27 -6.43
N ARG A 74 0.21 -16.82 -5.21
CA ARG A 74 0.98 -17.99 -4.74
C ARG A 74 2.50 -17.80 -4.91
N ALA A 75 3.03 -16.74 -4.33
CA ALA A 75 4.43 -16.30 -4.45
C ALA A 75 4.93 -15.96 -5.87
N ARG A 76 4.10 -16.06 -6.91
CA ARG A 76 4.45 -15.69 -8.27
C ARG A 76 3.93 -14.31 -8.64
N GLU A 77 4.83 -13.45 -9.10
CA GLU A 77 4.46 -12.17 -9.72
C GLU A 77 3.71 -12.42 -11.02
N ILE A 78 2.51 -11.84 -11.12
CA ILE A 78 1.70 -11.86 -12.35
C ILE A 78 1.57 -10.48 -12.99
N PHE A 79 1.92 -9.42 -12.25
CA PHE A 79 1.98 -8.05 -12.74
C PHE A 79 2.85 -7.19 -11.82
N SER A 80 3.69 -6.35 -12.42
CA SER A 80 4.28 -5.17 -11.79
C SER A 80 4.06 -3.95 -12.68
N GLY A 81 3.89 -2.78 -12.06
CA GLY A 81 3.81 -1.50 -12.75
C GLY A 81 4.59 -0.46 -11.98
N SER A 82 5.53 0.20 -12.63
CA SER A 82 6.47 1.13 -12.01
C SER A 82 6.51 2.46 -12.75
N PHE A 83 6.98 3.49 -12.05
CA PHE A 83 7.33 4.75 -12.67
C PHE A 83 8.55 4.60 -13.58
N THR A 84 8.58 5.40 -14.65
CA THR A 84 9.83 5.61 -15.37
C THR A 84 10.81 6.40 -14.49
N LYS A 85 12.11 6.17 -14.68
CA LYS A 85 13.16 6.91 -13.94
C LYS A 85 13.02 8.44 -14.08
N SER A 86 12.58 8.91 -15.26
CA SER A 86 12.33 10.34 -15.47
C SER A 86 11.21 10.89 -14.59
N VAL A 87 10.12 10.13 -14.39
CA VAL A 87 9.02 10.57 -13.51
C VAL A 87 9.48 10.61 -12.07
N VAL A 88 10.18 9.57 -11.60
CA VAL A 88 10.74 9.53 -10.24
C VAL A 88 11.63 10.74 -9.99
N ASN A 89 12.60 11.01 -10.87
CA ASN A 89 13.53 12.13 -10.71
C ASN A 89 12.81 13.49 -10.73
N GLN A 90 11.85 13.70 -11.63
CA GLN A 90 11.08 14.94 -11.71
C GLN A 90 10.22 15.16 -10.46
N THR A 91 9.60 14.10 -9.95
CA THR A 91 8.79 14.16 -8.72
C THR A 91 9.67 14.44 -7.51
N LEU A 92 10.83 13.82 -7.38
CA LEU A 92 11.75 14.09 -6.27
C LEU A 92 12.25 15.53 -6.28
N LEU A 93 12.67 16.05 -7.44
CA LEU A 93 13.08 17.45 -7.59
C LEU A 93 11.97 18.46 -7.22
N LEU A 94 10.72 18.07 -7.42
CA LEU A 94 9.56 18.86 -7.01
C LEU A 94 9.36 18.78 -5.49
N LEU A 95 9.34 17.58 -4.92
CA LEU A 95 9.11 17.34 -3.49
C LEU A 95 10.19 17.95 -2.60
N GLU A 96 11.46 17.85 -2.98
CA GLU A 96 12.60 18.41 -2.23
C GLU A 96 12.54 19.95 -2.11
N LYS A 97 11.76 20.62 -2.97
CA LYS A 97 11.56 22.08 -2.94
C LYS A 97 10.31 22.50 -2.16
N MET A 98 9.49 21.54 -1.72
CA MET A 98 8.24 21.82 -1.02
C MET A 98 8.48 21.81 0.49
N PRO A 99 8.31 22.94 1.20
CA PRO A 99 8.47 22.98 2.66
C PRO A 99 7.43 22.12 3.40
N GLN A 100 6.31 21.76 2.74
CA GLN A 100 5.28 20.88 3.29
C GLN A 100 5.73 19.44 3.41
N VAL A 101 6.74 19.00 2.64
CA VAL A 101 7.21 17.61 2.63
C VAL A 101 8.31 17.48 3.67
N LEU A 102 8.04 16.68 4.71
CA LEU A 102 8.98 16.47 5.80
C LEU A 102 9.90 15.29 5.53
N HIS A 103 9.34 14.19 5.02
CA HIS A 103 10.08 12.96 4.78
C HIS A 103 9.63 12.27 3.49
N ILE A 104 10.55 11.53 2.87
CA ILE A 104 10.32 10.82 1.61
C ILE A 104 10.89 9.40 1.73
N ASN A 105 10.08 8.39 1.40
CA ASN A 105 10.54 7.04 1.10
C ASN A 105 10.33 6.77 -0.40
N VAL A 106 11.39 6.38 -1.12
CA VAL A 106 11.28 5.90 -2.50
C VAL A 106 11.19 4.37 -2.46
N CYS A 107 10.06 3.80 -2.91
CA CYS A 107 9.79 2.37 -2.74
C CYS A 107 10.00 1.64 -4.08
N GLY A 108 11.10 0.88 -4.14
CA GLY A 108 11.42 -0.01 -5.24
C GLY A 108 11.05 -1.46 -4.96
N LYS A 109 11.13 -2.29 -6.00
CA LYS A 109 10.93 -3.75 -5.93
C LYS A 109 11.94 -4.42 -5.00
N ASN A 110 13.20 -4.02 -5.10
CA ASN A 110 14.28 -4.64 -4.32
C ASN A 110 14.42 -4.05 -2.92
N SER A 111 14.15 -2.75 -2.76
CA SER A 111 14.43 -2.00 -1.55
C SER A 111 13.61 -0.72 -1.50
N ALA A 112 13.40 -0.18 -0.30
CA ALA A 112 12.99 1.21 -0.13
C ALA A 112 14.23 2.05 0.19
N TYR A 113 14.18 3.33 -0.15
CA TYR A 113 15.31 4.25 -0.03
C TYR A 113 14.91 5.51 0.73
N ILE A 114 15.74 5.90 1.69
CA ILE A 114 15.67 7.16 2.45
C ILE A 114 17.04 7.85 2.44
N CYS A 115 17.11 9.08 2.96
CA CYS A 115 18.36 9.81 3.06
C CYS A 115 19.05 9.59 4.42
N LYS A 116 20.38 9.50 4.44
CA LYS A 116 21.16 9.33 5.68
C LYS A 116 20.98 10.48 6.68
N ASN A 117 20.63 11.67 6.20
CA ASN A 117 20.40 12.83 7.05
C ASN A 117 18.97 12.89 7.63
N ASP A 118 18.11 11.91 7.32
CA ASP A 118 16.77 11.87 7.89
C ASP A 118 16.80 11.66 9.43
N PRO A 119 15.82 12.20 10.18
CA PRO A 119 15.78 12.07 11.62
C PRO A 119 15.69 10.61 12.10
N PRO A 120 16.34 10.24 13.23
CA PRO A 120 16.31 8.87 13.76
C PRO A 120 14.90 8.29 13.97
N LYS A 121 13.94 9.14 14.36
CA LYS A 121 12.53 8.74 14.53
C LYS A 121 11.91 8.26 13.22
N PHE A 122 12.12 9.00 12.12
CA PHE A 122 11.66 8.63 10.79
C PHE A 122 12.35 7.35 10.32
N LYS A 123 13.68 7.27 10.44
CA LYS A 123 14.43 6.05 10.09
C LYS A 123 13.89 4.80 10.77
N LYS A 124 13.61 4.89 12.08
CA LYS A 124 13.04 3.76 12.85
C LYS A 124 11.67 3.36 12.33
N LEU A 125 10.82 4.33 12.00
CA LEU A 125 9.50 4.08 11.41
C LEU A 125 9.60 3.46 10.02
N SER A 126 10.48 3.98 9.17
CA SER A 126 10.73 3.42 7.84
C SER A 126 11.24 2.00 7.91
N HIS A 127 12.18 1.67 8.80
CA HIS A 127 12.66 0.28 8.97
C HIS A 127 11.54 -0.69 9.38
N PHE A 128 10.52 -0.21 10.10
CA PHE A 128 9.37 -1.05 10.46
C PHE A 128 8.51 -1.40 9.25
N TYR A 129 8.21 -0.44 8.37
CA TYR A 129 7.36 -0.65 7.19
C TYR A 129 8.12 -1.25 6.00
N TYR A 130 9.42 -1.02 5.90
CA TYR A 130 10.28 -1.37 4.78
C TYR A 130 11.41 -2.30 5.23
N PRO A 131 11.22 -3.65 5.23
CA PRO A 131 12.21 -4.59 5.76
C PRO A 131 13.58 -4.56 5.08
N ALA A 132 13.61 -4.13 3.81
CA ALA A 132 14.83 -4.05 3.00
C ALA A 132 15.28 -2.58 2.80
N LEU A 133 15.06 -1.70 3.77
CA LEU A 133 15.39 -0.27 3.69
C LEU A 133 16.90 -0.04 3.48
N LYS A 134 17.24 0.91 2.62
CA LYS A 134 18.61 1.40 2.39
C LYS A 134 18.67 2.92 2.58
N GLU A 135 19.79 3.39 3.10
CA GLU A 135 20.06 4.81 3.28
C GLU A 135 21.04 5.31 2.22
N LEU A 136 20.69 6.41 1.56
CA LEU A 136 21.48 7.07 0.51
C LEU A 136 22.01 8.42 0.99
N ASP A 137 23.09 8.91 0.41
CA ASP A 137 23.55 10.29 0.68
C ASP A 137 22.59 11.31 0.06
N SER A 138 22.01 11.00 -1.10
CA SER A 138 20.93 11.75 -1.74
C SER A 138 20.16 10.87 -2.73
N PHE A 139 18.94 11.26 -3.09
CA PHE A 139 18.17 10.53 -4.10
C PHE A 139 18.74 10.62 -5.53
N GLN A 140 19.73 11.48 -5.79
CA GLN A 140 20.47 11.48 -7.06
C GLN A 140 21.25 10.17 -7.26
N GLN A 141 21.55 9.45 -6.18
CA GLN A 141 22.26 8.17 -6.18
C GLN A 141 21.31 6.96 -6.18
N LEU A 142 20.02 7.16 -6.49
CA LEU A 142 19.08 6.04 -6.58
C LEU A 142 19.63 4.95 -7.53
N PRO A 143 19.70 3.68 -7.08
CA PRO A 143 20.17 2.59 -7.91
C PRO A 143 19.15 2.25 -9.00
N THR A 144 19.54 1.37 -9.91
CA THR A 144 18.59 0.76 -10.85
C THR A 144 17.61 -0.13 -10.07
N ASP A 145 16.33 0.21 -10.10
CA ASP A 145 15.24 -0.54 -9.47
C ASP A 145 13.92 -0.28 -10.24
N GLU A 146 12.90 -1.10 -10.00
CA GLU A 146 11.53 -0.83 -10.43
C GLU A 146 10.82 -0.04 -9.31
N PHE A 147 10.64 1.27 -9.50
CA PHE A 147 10.03 2.13 -8.48
C PHE A 147 8.51 2.10 -8.55
N PHE A 148 7.87 1.49 -7.55
CA PHE A 148 6.43 1.29 -7.52
C PHE A 148 5.68 2.49 -6.96
N LYS A 149 6.24 3.16 -5.94
CA LYS A 149 5.64 4.33 -5.31
C LYS A 149 6.68 5.24 -4.69
N ILE A 150 6.29 6.48 -4.39
CA ILE A 150 7.01 7.38 -3.50
C ILE A 150 6.05 7.68 -2.34
N ASN A 151 6.43 7.32 -1.13
CA ASN A 151 5.67 7.68 0.07
C ASN A 151 6.24 8.97 0.64
N ILE A 152 5.37 9.90 1.01
CA ILE A 152 5.76 11.17 1.62
C ILE A 152 5.02 11.37 2.93
N HIS A 153 5.71 11.91 3.92
CA HIS A 153 5.11 12.47 5.12
C HIS A 153 5.07 13.98 4.96
N VAL A 154 3.89 14.59 5.14
CA VAL A 154 3.73 16.04 5.04
C VAL A 154 3.38 16.66 6.39
N ILE A 155 3.51 17.97 6.50
CA ILE A 155 3.09 18.72 7.69
C ILE A 155 1.61 18.42 8.01
N ASP A 156 1.30 18.21 9.28
CA ASP A 156 -0.05 17.94 9.77
C ASP A 156 -1.10 18.89 9.17
N GLY A 157 -2.19 18.31 8.68
CA GLY A 157 -3.28 19.04 8.02
C GLY A 157 -3.01 19.46 6.57
N GLN A 158 -1.80 19.25 6.03
CA GLN A 158 -1.49 19.50 4.61
C GLN A 158 -1.80 18.31 3.71
N GLY A 159 -2.13 17.13 4.26
CA GLY A 159 -2.34 15.90 3.48
C GLY A 159 -3.33 16.08 2.34
N LYS A 160 -4.50 16.67 2.60
CA LYS A 160 -5.52 16.89 1.55
C LYS A 160 -5.05 17.85 0.46
N TYR A 161 -4.43 18.96 0.85
CA TYR A 161 -3.88 19.94 -0.11
C TYR A 161 -2.83 19.29 -1.01
N MET A 162 -1.88 18.57 -0.42
CA MET A 162 -0.80 17.90 -1.15
C MET A 162 -1.34 16.78 -2.06
N GLN A 163 -2.36 16.06 -1.62
CA GLN A 163 -3.03 15.03 -2.41
C GLN A 163 -3.68 15.60 -3.68
N GLU A 164 -4.24 16.81 -3.63
CA GLU A 164 -4.83 17.50 -4.77
C GLU A 164 -3.78 18.21 -5.65
N PHE A 165 -2.74 18.77 -5.03
CA PHE A 165 -1.72 19.58 -5.69
C PHE A 165 -0.73 18.75 -6.52
N ILE A 166 -0.19 17.65 -5.96
CA ILE A 166 0.87 16.87 -6.60
C ILE A 166 0.47 16.32 -7.98
N PRO A 167 -0.75 15.76 -8.18
CA PRO A 167 -1.19 15.33 -9.50
C PRO A 167 -1.21 16.46 -10.54
N GLN A 168 -1.62 17.67 -10.14
CA GLN A 168 -1.63 18.83 -11.03
C GLN A 168 -0.20 19.28 -11.37
N ALA A 169 0.66 19.41 -10.35
CA ALA A 169 2.05 19.81 -10.50
C ALA A 169 2.89 18.83 -11.33
N THR A 170 2.46 17.56 -11.43
CA THR A 170 3.10 16.52 -12.23
C THR A 170 2.40 16.26 -13.57
N ALA A 171 1.46 17.13 -13.97
CA ALA A 171 0.65 16.98 -15.19
C ALA A 171 -0.01 15.60 -15.31
N GLY A 172 -0.49 15.06 -14.19
CA GLY A 172 -1.19 13.78 -14.12
C GLY A 172 -0.29 12.55 -14.24
N LYS A 173 1.06 12.70 -14.26
CA LYS A 173 2.00 11.56 -14.30
C LYS A 173 2.10 10.82 -12.96
N VAL A 174 1.63 11.44 -11.88
CA VAL A 174 1.59 10.87 -10.53
C VAL A 174 0.19 11.06 -9.96
N ALA A 175 -0.37 10.00 -9.38
CA ALA A 175 -1.57 10.10 -8.55
C ALA A 175 -1.17 10.06 -7.08
N ALA A 176 -1.97 10.69 -6.20
CA ALA A 176 -1.73 10.69 -4.77
C ALA A 176 -2.91 10.07 -4.03
N THR A 177 -2.62 9.18 -3.09
CA THR A 177 -3.62 8.57 -2.21
C THR A 177 -3.19 8.64 -0.76
N SER A 178 -4.15 8.79 0.15
CA SER A 178 -3.85 8.85 1.59
C SER A 178 -3.40 7.48 2.10
N GLY A 179 -2.31 7.48 2.88
CA GLY A 179 -1.83 6.38 3.70
C GLY A 179 -2.23 6.48 5.18
N GLY A 180 -2.98 7.53 5.56
CA GLY A 180 -3.33 7.87 6.95
C GLY A 180 -2.33 8.82 7.61
N ASN A 181 -2.75 9.56 8.65
CA ASN A 181 -1.90 10.44 9.47
C ASN A 181 -0.97 11.40 8.68
N ASP A 182 -1.53 12.07 7.67
CA ASP A 182 -0.77 12.97 6.77
C ASP A 182 0.39 12.31 6.01
N ASP A 183 0.41 10.97 5.93
CA ASP A 183 1.19 10.22 4.95
C ASP A 183 0.40 10.09 3.63
N LEU A 184 1.11 10.29 2.52
CA LEU A 184 0.59 10.12 1.17
C LEU A 184 1.45 9.12 0.39
N ASP A 185 0.79 8.20 -0.29
CA ASP A 185 1.41 7.35 -1.30
C ASP A 185 1.22 7.98 -2.68
N LEU A 186 2.32 8.32 -3.33
CA LEU A 186 2.39 8.76 -4.71
C LEU A 186 2.56 7.53 -5.60
N ILE A 187 1.55 7.23 -6.39
CA ILE A 187 1.41 5.99 -7.17
C ILE A 187 1.29 6.27 -8.66
N VAL A 188 1.59 5.25 -9.46
CA VAL A 188 1.36 5.31 -10.91
C VAL A 188 -0.14 5.53 -11.16
N PRO A 189 -0.53 6.57 -11.93
CA PRO A 189 -1.94 6.84 -12.22
C PRO A 189 -2.67 5.60 -12.74
N GLY A 190 -3.80 5.27 -12.10
CA GLY A 190 -4.61 4.11 -12.43
C GLY A 190 -4.18 2.78 -11.79
N LEU A 191 -3.00 2.69 -11.17
CA LEU A 191 -2.57 1.50 -10.41
C LEU A 191 -3.00 1.61 -8.95
N ASN A 192 -4.30 1.44 -8.68
CA ASN A 192 -4.87 1.38 -7.33
C ASN A 192 -5.28 -0.05 -6.92
N LYS A 193 -5.74 -0.25 -5.68
CA LYS A 193 -6.15 -1.56 -5.17
C LYS A 193 -7.22 -2.21 -6.05
N ALA A 194 -8.17 -1.42 -6.57
CA ALA A 194 -9.20 -1.92 -7.47
C ALA A 194 -8.64 -2.43 -8.80
N PHE A 195 -7.63 -1.77 -9.37
CA PHE A 195 -6.93 -2.24 -10.56
C PHE A 195 -6.30 -3.61 -10.32
N ALA A 196 -5.56 -3.77 -9.22
CA ALA A 196 -4.94 -5.03 -8.86
C ALA A 196 -5.97 -6.14 -8.62
N LEU A 197 -7.09 -5.83 -7.95
CA LEU A 197 -8.19 -6.78 -7.78
C LEU A 197 -8.81 -7.18 -9.10
N LYS A 198 -9.03 -6.26 -10.05
CA LYS A 198 -9.50 -6.61 -11.40
C LYS A 198 -8.55 -7.58 -12.09
N LYS A 199 -7.23 -7.40 -11.96
CA LYS A 199 -6.23 -8.34 -12.50
C LYS A 199 -6.34 -9.74 -11.87
N LEU A 200 -6.44 -9.81 -10.55
CA LEU A 200 -6.59 -11.06 -9.81
C LEU A 200 -7.90 -11.78 -10.16
N LEU A 201 -9.02 -11.06 -10.15
CA LEU A 201 -10.34 -11.61 -10.52
C LEU A 201 -10.36 -12.12 -11.96
N ALA A 202 -9.79 -11.39 -12.92
CA ALA A 202 -9.66 -11.82 -14.30
C ALA A 202 -8.81 -13.08 -14.44
N HIS A 203 -7.68 -13.16 -13.71
CA HIS A 203 -6.81 -14.34 -13.69
C HIS A 203 -7.56 -15.61 -13.25
N TRP A 204 -8.53 -15.50 -12.33
CA TRP A 204 -9.36 -16.63 -11.88
C TRP A 204 -10.73 -16.74 -12.56
N ARG A 205 -11.05 -15.83 -13.50
CA ARG A 205 -12.38 -15.72 -14.12
C ARG A 205 -13.51 -15.58 -13.09
N ILE A 206 -13.27 -14.79 -12.03
CA ILE A 206 -14.25 -14.48 -10.98
C ILE A 206 -14.93 -13.15 -11.31
N ASN A 207 -16.24 -13.08 -11.18
CA ASN A 207 -16.98 -11.82 -11.37
C ASN A 207 -16.80 -10.92 -10.13
N PRO A 208 -16.63 -9.59 -10.26
CA PRO A 208 -16.61 -8.69 -9.11
C PRO A 208 -17.83 -8.80 -8.18
N ARG A 209 -19.00 -9.23 -8.67
CA ARG A 209 -20.19 -9.54 -7.83
C ARG A 209 -19.97 -10.72 -6.87
N GLU A 210 -18.96 -11.54 -7.09
CA GLU A 210 -18.55 -12.66 -6.24
C GLU A 210 -17.37 -12.31 -5.32
N LEU A 211 -16.91 -11.04 -5.35
CA LEU A 211 -15.89 -10.49 -4.46
C LEU A 211 -16.54 -9.91 -3.21
N MET A 212 -15.99 -10.25 -2.05
CA MET A 212 -16.19 -9.55 -0.79
C MET A 212 -14.94 -8.72 -0.47
N ALA A 213 -15.09 -7.44 -0.12
CA ALA A 213 -13.98 -6.56 0.22
C ALA A 213 -14.18 -5.86 1.57
N PHE A 214 -13.08 -5.65 2.29
CA PHE A 214 -13.02 -4.94 3.56
C PHE A 214 -11.98 -3.82 3.49
N GLY A 215 -12.29 -2.64 4.01
CA GLY A 215 -11.40 -1.47 4.04
C GLY A 215 -11.82 -0.43 5.08
N ASP A 216 -11.01 0.60 5.28
CA ASP A 216 -11.24 1.69 6.24
C ASP A 216 -10.86 3.08 5.69
N GLY A 217 -10.02 3.12 4.66
CA GLY A 217 -9.35 4.32 4.18
C GLY A 217 -9.82 4.85 2.83
N GLY A 218 -9.30 6.02 2.46
CA GLY A 218 -9.56 6.64 1.15
C GLY A 218 -9.00 5.82 -0.02
N ASN A 219 -7.88 5.13 0.18
CA ASN A 219 -7.26 4.23 -0.80
C ASN A 219 -8.04 2.92 -1.03
N ASP A 220 -9.10 2.66 -0.25
CA ASP A 220 -9.97 1.49 -0.40
C ASP A 220 -11.25 1.78 -1.18
N LEU A 221 -11.59 3.05 -1.42
CA LEU A 221 -12.89 3.44 -1.98
C LEU A 221 -13.17 2.75 -3.32
N GLU A 222 -12.19 2.68 -4.23
CA GLU A 222 -12.36 2.01 -5.51
C GLU A 222 -12.45 0.49 -5.36
N MET A 223 -11.74 -0.10 -4.39
CA MET A 223 -11.83 -1.54 -4.09
C MET A 223 -13.22 -1.89 -3.56
N LEU A 224 -13.74 -1.08 -2.62
CA LEU A 224 -15.05 -1.28 -2.02
C LEU A 224 -16.16 -1.10 -3.08
N ARG A 225 -16.05 -0.10 -3.97
CA ARG A 225 -16.98 0.09 -5.08
C ARG A 225 -16.94 -1.04 -6.12
N LEU A 226 -15.80 -1.70 -6.28
CA LEU A 226 -15.64 -2.82 -7.21
C LEU A 226 -16.36 -4.09 -6.71
N ALA A 227 -16.36 -4.32 -5.40
CA ALA A 227 -16.83 -5.57 -4.81
C ALA A 227 -18.37 -5.68 -4.81
N GLY A 228 -18.89 -6.88 -5.05
CA GLY A 228 -20.31 -7.18 -4.88
C GLY A 228 -20.78 -7.07 -3.43
N TYR A 229 -19.86 -7.28 -2.49
CA TYR A 229 -20.09 -7.16 -1.05
C TYR A 229 -18.95 -6.33 -0.46
N SER A 230 -19.25 -5.17 0.07
CA SER A 230 -18.24 -4.26 0.61
C SER A 230 -18.55 -3.92 2.06
N TYR A 231 -17.54 -3.97 2.92
CA TYR A 231 -17.62 -3.62 4.33
C TYR A 231 -16.59 -2.52 4.63
N CYS A 232 -17.04 -1.44 5.24
CA CYS A 232 -16.18 -0.37 5.72
C CYS A 232 -16.15 -0.43 7.24
N ASN A 233 -14.97 -0.43 7.85
CA ASN A 233 -14.86 -0.35 9.30
C ASN A 233 -15.38 1.02 9.79
N GLU A 234 -16.03 1.03 10.96
CA GLU A 234 -16.37 2.28 11.63
C GLU A 234 -15.08 3.00 12.03
N LYS A 235 -14.93 4.27 11.65
CA LYS A 235 -13.79 5.09 12.08
C LYS A 235 -13.83 5.22 13.61
N ARG A 236 -12.88 4.60 14.30
CA ARG A 236 -12.61 4.93 15.70
C ARG A 236 -12.01 6.33 15.73
N GLN A 237 -12.67 7.27 16.41
CA GLN A 237 -12.09 8.60 16.66
C GLN A 237 -10.73 8.40 17.34
N SER A 238 -9.66 8.78 16.65
CA SER A 238 -8.32 8.83 17.23
C SER A 238 -8.34 9.83 18.38
N ARG A 239 -8.11 9.36 19.61
CA ARG A 239 -7.71 10.25 20.70
C ARG A 239 -6.38 10.87 20.30
N SER A 240 -6.33 12.18 20.20
CA SER A 240 -5.11 12.94 19.97
C SER A 240 -4.07 12.54 21.00
N PHE A 241 -2.91 12.06 20.55
CA PHE A 241 -1.72 12.00 21.39
C PHE A 241 -1.14 13.42 21.51
N THR A 242 -1.88 14.27 22.21
CA THR A 242 -1.33 15.45 22.87
C THR A 242 -1.35 15.11 24.35
N ASP A 243 -0.27 14.51 24.83
CA ASP A 243 0.24 14.61 26.21
C ASP A 243 1.41 13.62 26.36
N GLY A 244 2.61 14.18 26.52
CA GLY A 244 3.89 13.46 26.71
C GLY A 244 5.08 14.33 26.39
#